data_AF-A0A4X1TEZ4-F1
#
_entry.id   AF-A0A4X1TEZ4-F1
#
_cell.length_a   1.000
_cell.length_b   1.000
_cell.length_c   1.000
_cell.angle_alpha   90.00
_cell.angle_beta   90.00
_cell.angle_gamma   90.00
#
_symmetry.space_group_name_H-M   'P 1'
#
loop_
_entity.id
_entity.type
_entity.pdbx_description
1 polymer ?
#
loop_
_entity_poly.entity_id
_entity_poly.type
_entity_poly.pdbx_seq_one_letter_code
_entity_poly.pdbx_strand_id
1 'polypeptide(L)'
;MPAERKKPASMEEKESLLNNKEKDCSERRPVSSREKPKDEIKLTVKKEVIKEKRRQGTQEKRRRKGEGRGGIKEKRGRRKKKHEEEEKKKQEEQVKRQQEEEAAQLKEKEESLQLHQEAWERHQLRKELRSKNQNAPDNRPEENFFSRLDSSLKKNTAFVKKLKTITEQQRDSLSHDFNGLNLSKYIAEAVASIVEAKLKISDVNCAVHLCSLFHQRYADFAPSLLQVWKKHFEARKEEKTPNITKLRTDLRFIAELTIVGIFTDKEGLSLIYEQLKNIINADRESHTHVSVVISFCRHCGDDIAGLVPRKVKSAAEKFNLSFPPSEIISPEKQQPFQNLLKEYFTSLTKHLKRDHRELQNTERQNR
;
A
#
# COMPACT_ATOMS: atom_id res chain seq x y z
N MET A 1 43.35 -19.67 -39.33
CA MET A 1 43.51 -20.97 -38.65
C MET A 1 44.20 -20.75 -37.32
N PRO A 2 43.73 -21.36 -36.22
CA PRO A 2 42.36 -21.75 -35.87
C PRO A 2 41.92 -21.15 -34.50
N ALA A 3 40.68 -21.17 -34.02
CA ALA A 3 39.33 -21.33 -34.61
C ALA A 3 38.36 -20.58 -33.65
N GLU A 4 37.33 -19.82 -34.02
CA GLU A 4 36.24 -19.96 -35.01
C GLU A 4 34.97 -20.66 -34.45
N ARG A 5 33.80 -20.15 -34.85
CA ARG A 5 32.39 -20.62 -34.68
C ARG A 5 31.69 -20.07 -33.42
N LYS A 6 30.67 -19.21 -33.50
CA LYS A 6 29.45 -19.02 -34.35
C LYS A 6 28.22 -19.86 -33.93
N LYS A 7 27.05 -19.21 -34.04
CA LYS A 7 25.69 -19.75 -33.95
C LYS A 7 25.43 -20.86 -34.99
N PRO A 8 24.33 -21.62 -34.84
CA PRO A 8 23.28 -21.63 -35.87
C PRO A 8 21.92 -21.13 -35.33
N ALA A 9 20.89 -21.12 -36.18
CA ALA A 9 19.54 -20.65 -35.87
C ALA A 9 18.48 -21.38 -36.72
N SER A 10 17.21 -21.26 -36.33
CA SER A 10 15.98 -21.67 -37.05
C SER A 10 15.73 -23.19 -37.19
N MET A 11 14.57 -23.67 -36.70
CA MET A 11 13.39 -23.84 -37.56
C MET A 11 12.08 -24.03 -36.76
N GLU A 12 10.96 -24.15 -37.47
CA GLU A 12 9.59 -23.84 -37.05
C GLU A 12 8.79 -25.01 -36.43
N GLU A 13 7.52 -24.71 -36.07
CA GLU A 13 6.43 -25.62 -35.70
C GLU A 13 6.54 -26.38 -34.35
N LYS A 14 5.44 -26.65 -33.62
CA LYS A 14 4.01 -26.64 -33.98
C LYS A 14 3.12 -26.30 -32.76
N GLU A 15 1.93 -25.73 -33.00
CA GLU A 15 0.94 -25.47 -31.96
C GLU A 15 0.22 -26.75 -31.47
N SER A 16 -0.28 -26.75 -30.23
CA SER A 16 -1.45 -27.58 -29.83
C SER A 16 -2.05 -27.13 -28.49
N LEU A 17 -2.94 -26.14 -28.54
CA LEU A 17 -3.84 -25.83 -27.42
C LEU A 17 -5.01 -26.82 -27.40
N LEU A 18 -5.10 -27.66 -26.36
CA LEU A 18 -6.27 -28.54 -26.16
C LEU A 18 -7.36 -27.80 -25.37
N ASN A 19 -8.38 -27.35 -26.10
CA ASN A 19 -9.53 -26.64 -25.54
C ASN A 19 -10.56 -27.59 -24.90
N ASN A 20 -11.46 -27.05 -24.08
CA ASN A 20 -12.55 -27.79 -23.45
C ASN A 20 -13.74 -28.01 -24.39
N LYS A 21 -14.51 -29.08 -24.07
CA LYS A 21 -15.95 -29.32 -24.30
C LYS A 21 -16.67 -28.47 -25.38
N GLU A 22 -17.44 -29.16 -26.24
CA GLU A 22 -18.90 -28.97 -26.21
C GLU A 22 -19.70 -30.16 -26.76
N LYS A 23 -21.03 -30.10 -26.59
CA LYS A 23 -22.07 -30.87 -27.31
C LYS A 23 -22.42 -30.07 -28.59
N ASP A 24 -23.06 -30.60 -29.64
CA ASP A 24 -24.35 -31.30 -29.59
C ASP A 24 -24.68 -32.11 -30.88
N CYS A 25 -25.94 -32.56 -30.96
CA CYS A 25 -26.56 -33.40 -31.99
C CYS A 25 -26.64 -32.79 -33.40
N SER A 26 -26.49 -33.60 -34.47
CA SER A 26 -27.49 -33.70 -35.56
C SER A 26 -27.20 -34.77 -36.66
N GLU A 27 -28.26 -35.51 -36.98
CA GLU A 27 -28.70 -35.99 -38.32
C GLU A 27 -27.96 -37.05 -39.21
N ARG A 28 -28.84 -37.88 -39.82
CA ARG A 28 -28.82 -38.57 -41.15
C ARG A 28 -28.36 -40.04 -41.30
N ARG A 29 -29.10 -40.69 -42.23
CA ARG A 29 -29.14 -42.08 -42.74
C ARG A 29 -28.51 -42.11 -44.16
N PRO A 30 -28.07 -43.25 -44.77
CA PRO A 30 -28.89 -44.40 -45.23
C PRO A 30 -28.30 -45.81 -44.92
N VAL A 31 -29.11 -46.86 -44.67
CA VAL A 31 -29.62 -47.91 -45.61
C VAL A 31 -28.49 -48.71 -46.29
N SER A 32 -28.35 -50.05 -46.18
CA SER A 32 -29.27 -51.14 -45.79
C SER A 32 -28.62 -52.10 -44.73
N SER A 33 -28.79 -53.42 -44.56
CA SER A 33 -29.41 -54.53 -45.34
C SER A 33 -29.92 -55.74 -44.48
N ARG A 34 -30.53 -56.68 -45.20
CA ARG A 34 -31.14 -58.01 -44.93
C ARG A 34 -30.06 -59.14 -44.97
N GLU A 35 -30.19 -60.40 -44.50
CA GLU A 35 -31.32 -61.31 -44.13
C GLU A 35 -31.05 -62.24 -42.91
N LYS A 36 -32.01 -63.13 -42.57
CA LYS A 36 -31.94 -64.28 -41.63
C LYS A 36 -32.68 -65.50 -42.23
N PRO A 37 -32.27 -66.75 -41.90
CA PRO A 37 -33.13 -67.70 -41.15
C PRO A 37 -32.48 -68.12 -39.80
N LYS A 38 -33.13 -68.65 -38.74
CA LYS A 38 -34.15 -69.72 -38.53
C LYS A 38 -33.66 -71.15 -38.83
N ASP A 39 -34.00 -72.22 -38.09
CA ASP A 39 -34.36 -72.42 -36.66
C ASP A 39 -34.44 -73.95 -36.36
N GLU A 40 -34.81 -74.35 -35.12
CA GLU A 40 -35.48 -75.63 -34.72
C GLU A 40 -34.71 -76.96 -34.39
N ILE A 41 -34.99 -77.47 -33.17
CA ILE A 41 -35.39 -78.86 -32.78
C ILE A 41 -34.37 -80.05 -32.71
N LYS A 42 -34.10 -80.50 -31.45
CA LYS A 42 -34.28 -81.85 -30.80
C LYS A 42 -34.27 -83.16 -31.66
N LEU A 43 -33.89 -84.37 -31.21
CA LEU A 43 -33.64 -84.96 -29.86
C LEU A 43 -32.97 -86.38 -29.97
N THR A 44 -32.68 -87.03 -28.82
CA THR A 44 -32.36 -88.49 -28.61
C THR A 44 -30.97 -89.00 -29.10
N VAL A 45 -30.31 -90.01 -28.49
CA VAL A 45 -30.54 -90.77 -27.23
C VAL A 45 -29.20 -91.28 -26.61
N LYS A 46 -29.27 -91.70 -25.32
CA LYS A 46 -28.37 -92.56 -24.48
C LYS A 46 -27.17 -93.25 -25.17
N LYS A 47 -26.02 -93.53 -24.52
CA LYS A 47 -25.65 -93.60 -23.08
C LYS A 47 -24.11 -93.58 -22.96
N GLU A 48 -23.56 -93.36 -21.75
CA GLU A 48 -22.14 -93.61 -21.37
C GLU A 48 -21.07 -92.92 -22.27
N VAL A 49 -20.36 -91.88 -21.82
CA VAL A 49 -19.42 -91.93 -20.70
C VAL A 49 -19.68 -90.81 -19.67
N ILE A 50 -20.01 -91.19 -18.43
CA ILE A 50 -20.14 -90.25 -17.30
C ILE A 50 -19.00 -90.47 -16.31
N LYS A 51 -17.83 -89.82 -16.52
CA LYS A 51 -16.90 -89.57 -15.40
C LYS A 51 -15.91 -88.39 -15.52
N GLU A 52 -15.50 -87.94 -16.71
CA GLU A 52 -14.47 -86.87 -16.78
C GLU A 52 -15.00 -85.44 -16.85
N LYS A 53 -15.90 -85.10 -17.80
CA LYS A 53 -16.36 -83.71 -18.00
C LYS A 53 -17.01 -83.04 -16.76
N ARG A 54 -17.46 -83.82 -15.77
CA ARG A 54 -17.97 -83.30 -14.47
C ARG A 54 -16.88 -82.84 -13.49
N ARG A 55 -15.61 -83.25 -13.64
CA ARG A 55 -14.50 -82.72 -12.82
C ARG A 55 -14.03 -81.37 -13.33
N GLN A 56 -13.69 -81.26 -14.62
CA GLN A 56 -13.19 -80.02 -15.24
C GLN A 56 -14.15 -78.83 -15.06
N GLY A 57 -15.42 -78.95 -15.47
CA GLY A 57 -16.38 -77.85 -15.38
C GLY A 57 -16.70 -77.38 -13.94
N THR A 58 -16.48 -78.24 -12.94
CA THR A 58 -16.67 -77.90 -11.52
C THR A 58 -15.43 -77.24 -10.92
N GLN A 59 -14.24 -77.66 -11.36
CA GLN A 59 -12.95 -77.08 -10.94
C GLN A 59 -12.71 -75.71 -11.59
N GLU A 60 -13.12 -75.54 -12.86
CA GLU A 60 -13.04 -74.26 -13.57
C GLU A 60 -14.02 -73.21 -13.02
N LYS A 61 -15.28 -73.58 -12.73
CA LYS A 61 -16.23 -72.70 -12.01
C LYS A 61 -15.75 -72.31 -10.61
N ARG A 62 -14.88 -73.11 -9.98
CA ARG A 62 -14.22 -72.76 -8.71
C ARG A 62 -13.02 -71.83 -8.92
N ARG A 63 -12.15 -72.07 -9.91
CA ARG A 63 -11.02 -71.17 -10.26
C ARG A 63 -11.50 -69.77 -10.65
N ARG A 64 -12.41 -69.65 -11.63
CA ARG A 64 -12.97 -68.35 -12.06
C ARG A 64 -13.68 -67.59 -10.92
N LYS A 65 -14.28 -68.27 -9.93
CA LYS A 65 -14.83 -67.66 -8.71
C LYS A 65 -13.77 -67.24 -7.68
N GLY A 66 -12.60 -67.89 -7.65
CA GLY A 66 -11.47 -67.51 -6.81
C GLY A 66 -10.75 -66.28 -7.37
N GLU A 67 -10.36 -66.32 -8.64
CA GLU A 67 -9.66 -65.25 -9.36
C GLU A 67 -10.48 -63.94 -9.34
N GLY A 68 -11.79 -64.02 -9.64
CA GLY A 68 -12.69 -62.88 -9.54
C GLY A 68 -12.80 -62.30 -8.12
N ARG A 69 -12.77 -63.14 -7.08
CA ARG A 69 -12.75 -62.67 -5.67
C ARG A 69 -11.41 -62.03 -5.29
N GLY A 70 -10.30 -62.49 -5.85
CA GLY A 70 -8.98 -61.87 -5.71
C GLY A 70 -8.95 -60.46 -6.28
N GLY A 71 -9.26 -60.31 -7.57
CA GLY A 71 -9.25 -59.00 -8.24
C GLY A 71 -10.26 -57.99 -7.66
N ILE A 72 -11.38 -58.45 -7.09
CA ILE A 72 -12.32 -57.60 -6.35
C ILE A 72 -11.73 -57.13 -5.00
N LYS A 73 -11.06 -58.02 -4.24
CA LYS A 73 -10.34 -57.62 -3.02
C LYS A 73 -9.24 -56.60 -3.34
N GLU A 74 -8.46 -56.85 -4.38
CA GLU A 74 -7.34 -55.99 -4.79
C GLU A 74 -7.83 -54.61 -5.27
N LYS A 75 -8.87 -54.55 -6.13
CA LYS A 75 -9.50 -53.27 -6.51
C LYS A 75 -10.11 -52.54 -5.31
N ARG A 76 -10.65 -53.24 -4.29
CA ARG A 76 -11.09 -52.63 -3.02
C ARG A 76 -9.91 -52.05 -2.23
N GLY A 77 -8.80 -52.79 -2.11
CA GLY A 77 -7.58 -52.31 -1.43
C GLY A 77 -6.97 -51.08 -2.12
N ARG A 78 -6.87 -51.10 -3.46
CA ARG A 78 -6.36 -49.98 -4.26
C ARG A 78 -7.28 -48.75 -4.21
N ARG A 79 -8.61 -48.94 -4.08
CA ARG A 79 -9.57 -47.86 -3.81
C ARG A 79 -9.44 -47.31 -2.39
N LYS A 80 -9.31 -48.16 -1.36
CA LYS A 80 -9.08 -47.71 0.03
C LYS A 80 -7.82 -46.85 0.14
N LYS A 81 -6.67 -47.33 -0.37
CA LYS A 81 -5.41 -46.58 -0.35
C LYS A 81 -5.51 -45.22 -1.05
N LYS A 82 -6.24 -45.12 -2.17
CA LYS A 82 -6.50 -43.82 -2.82
C LYS A 82 -7.37 -42.89 -1.96
N HIS A 83 -8.36 -43.42 -1.25
CA HIS A 83 -9.20 -42.62 -0.34
C HIS A 83 -8.38 -42.11 0.85
N GLU A 84 -7.57 -42.98 1.47
CA GLU A 84 -6.64 -42.62 2.55
C GLU A 84 -5.58 -41.58 2.09
N GLU A 85 -5.12 -41.66 0.84
CA GLU A 85 -4.18 -40.69 0.25
C GLU A 85 -4.85 -39.34 -0.09
N GLU A 86 -6.10 -39.34 -0.56
CA GLU A 86 -6.90 -38.11 -0.74
C GLU A 86 -7.28 -37.46 0.59
N GLU A 87 -7.62 -38.24 1.62
CA GLU A 87 -7.93 -37.74 2.96
C GLU A 87 -6.70 -37.11 3.61
N LYS A 88 -5.53 -37.75 3.51
CA LYS A 88 -4.26 -37.15 3.96
C LYS A 88 -3.94 -35.85 3.22
N LYS A 89 -4.05 -35.82 1.89
CA LYS A 89 -3.83 -34.58 1.12
C LYS A 89 -4.78 -33.45 1.50
N LYS A 90 -6.06 -33.77 1.80
CA LYS A 90 -7.04 -32.79 2.31
C LYS A 90 -6.71 -32.30 3.72
N GLN A 91 -6.20 -33.18 4.60
CA GLN A 91 -5.73 -32.80 5.94
C GLN A 91 -4.45 -31.94 5.88
N GLU A 92 -3.48 -32.31 5.05
CA GLU A 92 -2.26 -31.53 4.80
C GLU A 92 -2.59 -30.15 4.22
N GLU A 93 -3.54 -30.06 3.28
CA GLU A 93 -4.00 -28.79 2.73
C GLU A 93 -4.77 -27.94 3.78
N GLN A 94 -5.58 -28.56 4.64
CA GLN A 94 -6.26 -27.86 5.73
C GLN A 94 -5.28 -27.30 6.78
N VAL A 95 -4.30 -28.10 7.21
CA VAL A 95 -3.25 -27.64 8.14
C VAL A 95 -2.41 -26.52 7.52
N LYS A 96 -2.07 -26.62 6.23
CA LYS A 96 -1.35 -25.56 5.52
C LYS A 96 -2.16 -24.26 5.43
N ARG A 97 -3.46 -24.34 5.13
CA ARG A 97 -4.37 -23.18 5.13
C ARG A 97 -4.48 -22.55 6.52
N GLN A 98 -4.61 -23.35 7.58
CA GLN A 98 -4.64 -22.86 8.95
C GLN A 98 -3.33 -22.13 9.33
N GLN A 99 -2.18 -22.69 8.98
CA GLN A 99 -0.88 -22.04 9.20
C GLN A 99 -0.71 -20.75 8.40
N GLU A 100 -1.21 -20.69 7.16
CA GLU A 100 -1.23 -19.48 6.34
C GLU A 100 -2.17 -18.40 6.91
N GLU A 101 -3.34 -18.79 7.44
CA GLU A 101 -4.30 -17.90 8.10
C GLU A 101 -3.78 -17.38 9.45
N GLU A 102 -3.13 -18.22 10.27
CA GLU A 102 -2.49 -17.83 11.53
C GLU A 102 -1.31 -16.86 11.29
N ALA A 103 -0.45 -17.15 10.30
CA ALA A 103 0.65 -16.27 9.92
C ALA A 103 0.15 -14.92 9.38
N ALA A 104 -0.94 -14.91 8.62
CA ALA A 104 -1.58 -13.67 8.16
C ALA A 104 -2.15 -12.85 9.33
N GLN A 105 -2.82 -13.49 10.29
CA GLN A 105 -3.35 -12.83 11.49
C GLN A 105 -2.26 -12.28 12.40
N LEU A 106 -1.16 -13.01 12.58
CA LEU A 106 0.01 -12.55 13.34
C LEU A 106 0.61 -11.28 12.71
N LYS A 107 0.85 -11.32 11.39
CA LYS A 107 1.37 -10.16 10.65
C LYS A 107 0.42 -8.95 10.69
N GLU A 108 -0.89 -9.17 10.57
CA GLU A 108 -1.89 -8.09 10.67
C GLU A 108 -1.88 -7.43 12.07
N LYS A 109 -1.66 -8.23 13.12
CA LYS A 109 -1.49 -7.74 14.50
C LYS A 109 -0.19 -6.94 14.65
N GLU A 110 0.91 -7.41 14.08
CA GLU A 110 2.20 -6.69 14.07
C GLU A 110 2.09 -5.34 13.33
N GLU A 111 1.52 -5.31 12.12
CA GLU A 111 1.23 -4.07 11.38
C GLU A 111 0.35 -3.11 12.18
N SER A 112 -0.60 -3.63 12.97
CA SER A 112 -1.52 -2.85 13.80
C SER A 112 -0.86 -2.28 15.05
N LEU A 113 0.07 -3.02 15.67
CA LEU A 113 0.87 -2.58 16.80
C LEU A 113 1.90 -1.51 16.36
N GLN A 114 2.56 -1.69 15.22
CA GLN A 114 3.44 -0.66 14.64
C GLN A 114 2.65 0.63 14.35
N LEU A 115 1.48 0.54 13.72
CA LEU A 115 0.62 1.70 13.43
C LEU A 115 0.16 2.42 14.72
N HIS A 116 -0.03 1.69 15.82
CA HIS A 116 -0.38 2.23 17.13
C HIS A 116 0.80 2.96 17.78
N GLN A 117 2.00 2.37 17.76
CA GLN A 117 3.23 3.00 18.23
C GLN A 117 3.55 4.29 17.45
N GLU A 118 3.58 4.23 16.11
CA GLU A 118 3.84 5.39 15.25
C GLU A 118 2.83 6.53 15.45
N ALA A 119 1.59 6.21 15.85
CA ALA A 119 0.59 7.21 16.20
C ALA A 119 0.89 7.89 17.54
N TRP A 120 1.23 7.11 18.58
CA TRP A 120 1.57 7.66 19.90
C TRP A 120 2.87 8.47 19.90
N GLU A 121 3.92 7.99 19.25
CA GLU A 121 5.19 8.73 19.09
C GLU A 121 4.95 10.09 18.42
N ARG A 122 4.17 10.11 17.33
CA ARG A 122 3.80 11.33 16.60
C ARG A 122 2.97 12.29 17.46
N HIS A 123 1.98 11.78 18.19
CA HIS A 123 1.14 12.61 19.08
C HIS A 123 1.97 13.25 20.20
N GLN A 124 2.82 12.48 20.90
CA GLN A 124 3.64 13.00 22.00
C GLN A 124 4.64 14.04 21.52
N LEU A 125 5.38 13.77 20.42
CA LEU A 125 6.32 14.72 19.82
C LEU A 125 5.63 16.05 19.43
N ARG A 126 4.44 15.97 18.84
CA ARG A 126 3.64 17.15 18.48
C ARG A 126 3.19 17.95 19.70
N LYS A 127 2.71 17.27 20.75
CA LYS A 127 2.23 17.88 21.99
C LYS A 127 3.36 18.56 22.77
N GLU A 128 4.52 17.92 22.85
CA GLU A 128 5.74 18.48 23.44
C GLU A 128 6.24 19.73 22.68
N LEU A 129 6.40 19.63 21.36
CA LEU A 129 6.87 20.76 20.55
C LEU A 129 5.86 21.91 20.55
N ARG A 130 4.55 21.64 20.48
CA ARG A 130 3.50 22.67 20.57
C ARG A 130 3.58 23.42 21.90
N SER A 131 3.72 22.73 23.02
CA SER A 131 3.88 23.36 24.34
C SER A 131 5.13 24.26 24.39
N LYS A 132 6.29 23.76 23.95
CA LYS A 132 7.53 24.55 23.92
C LYS A 132 7.47 25.76 22.98
N ASN A 133 6.83 25.62 21.81
CA ASN A 133 6.72 26.69 20.82
C ASN A 133 5.65 27.73 21.18
N GLN A 134 4.56 27.34 21.86
CA GLN A 134 3.56 28.30 22.35
C GLN A 134 4.09 29.10 23.55
N ASN A 135 4.84 28.47 24.45
CA ASN A 135 5.47 29.13 25.60
C ASN A 135 6.81 29.82 25.24
N ALA A 136 7.20 29.84 23.96
CA ALA A 136 8.44 30.46 23.50
C ALA A 136 8.57 31.97 23.81
N PRO A 137 7.52 32.82 23.71
CA PRO A 137 7.67 34.26 23.94
C PRO A 137 8.24 34.61 25.31
N ASP A 138 7.77 33.93 26.36
CA ASP A 138 8.13 34.20 27.76
C ASP A 138 9.47 33.56 28.18
N ASN A 139 10.03 32.68 27.33
CA ASN A 139 11.23 31.89 27.61
C ASN A 139 12.39 32.19 26.63
N ARG A 140 12.27 33.24 25.81
CA ARG A 140 13.34 33.68 24.91
C ARG A 140 14.51 34.28 25.70
N PRO A 141 15.77 33.99 25.30
CA PRO A 141 16.94 34.52 26.01
C PRO A 141 17.16 36.02 25.74
N GLU A 142 17.77 36.70 26.70
CA GLU A 142 18.11 38.12 26.62
C GLU A 142 19.40 38.40 25.82
N GLU A 143 19.70 39.67 25.53
CA GLU A 143 20.90 40.09 24.80
C GLU A 143 22.23 39.59 25.42
N ASN A 144 22.27 39.42 26.75
CA ASN A 144 23.42 38.89 27.50
C ASN A 144 23.79 37.43 27.15
N PHE A 145 22.86 36.66 26.58
CA PHE A 145 23.09 35.30 26.07
C PHE A 145 23.70 35.37 24.67
N PHE A 146 23.14 36.22 23.79
CA PHE A 146 23.58 36.39 22.41
C PHE A 146 25.02 36.93 22.28
N SER A 147 25.48 37.71 23.25
CA SER A 147 26.88 38.19 23.31
C SER A 147 27.92 37.08 23.46
N ARG A 148 27.52 35.89 23.95
CA ARG A 148 28.38 34.72 24.15
C ARG A 148 28.43 33.80 22.93
N LEU A 149 27.61 34.06 21.91
CA LEU A 149 27.45 33.21 20.73
C LEU A 149 28.23 33.73 19.52
N ASP A 150 28.69 32.81 18.67
CA ASP A 150 29.54 33.15 17.53
C ASP A 150 28.75 33.91 16.46
N SER A 151 29.09 35.19 16.32
CA SER A 151 28.48 36.13 15.38
C SER A 151 29.25 36.23 14.05
N SER A 152 30.25 35.37 13.81
CA SER A 152 31.13 35.48 12.65
C SER A 152 30.38 35.17 11.34
N LEU A 153 30.59 36.03 10.34
CA LEU A 153 30.01 35.88 9.01
C LEU A 153 30.33 34.50 8.40
N LYS A 154 31.58 34.04 8.55
CA LYS A 154 32.03 32.75 8.01
C LYS A 154 31.22 31.56 8.53
N LYS A 155 30.97 31.47 9.84
CA LYS A 155 30.20 30.34 10.40
C LYS A 155 28.70 30.48 10.15
N ASN A 156 28.14 31.68 10.33
CA ASN A 156 26.70 31.90 10.14
C ASN A 156 26.28 31.70 8.68
N THR A 157 27.00 32.26 7.69
CA THR A 157 26.73 32.00 6.27
C THR A 157 26.97 30.53 5.88
N ALA A 158 27.91 29.83 6.52
CA ALA A 158 28.09 28.39 6.30
C ALA A 158 26.90 27.57 6.85
N PHE A 159 26.40 27.90 8.03
CA PHE A 159 25.23 27.26 8.62
C PHE A 159 23.97 27.50 7.77
N VAL A 160 23.71 28.75 7.37
CA VAL A 160 22.60 29.10 6.44
C VAL A 160 22.67 28.28 5.14
N LYS A 161 23.87 28.07 4.58
CA LYS A 161 24.05 27.21 3.40
C LYS A 161 23.70 25.74 3.67
N LYS A 162 24.01 25.19 4.86
CA LYS A 162 23.60 23.82 5.24
C LYS A 162 22.07 23.67 5.28
N LEU A 163 21.33 24.71 5.68
CA LEU A 163 19.86 24.68 5.78
C LEU A 163 19.15 24.40 4.43
N LYS A 164 19.80 24.64 3.29
CA LYS A 164 19.25 24.28 1.96
C LYS A 164 19.22 22.76 1.69
N THR A 165 19.92 21.96 2.51
CA THR A 165 20.11 20.51 2.33
C THR A 165 19.94 19.73 3.65
N ILE A 166 19.00 20.13 4.50
CA ILE A 166 18.67 19.44 5.76
C ILE A 166 18.30 17.97 5.48
N THR A 167 18.91 17.04 6.20
CA THR A 167 18.49 15.63 6.25
C THR A 167 18.31 15.16 7.70
N GLU A 168 17.56 14.08 7.91
CA GLU A 168 17.33 13.55 9.26
C GLU A 168 18.64 13.17 9.98
N GLN A 169 19.65 12.67 9.26
CA GLN A 169 20.97 12.32 9.82
C GLN A 169 21.78 13.53 10.30
N GLN A 170 21.39 14.75 9.92
CA GLN A 170 22.08 15.98 10.31
C GLN A 170 21.52 16.61 11.59
N ARG A 171 20.39 16.10 12.13
CA ARG A 171 19.64 16.66 13.27
C ARG A 171 20.55 17.18 14.38
N ASP A 172 21.41 16.32 14.92
CA ASP A 172 22.23 16.67 16.09
C ASP A 172 23.36 17.63 15.71
N SER A 173 24.01 17.42 14.56
CA SER A 173 25.07 18.31 14.07
C SER A 173 24.57 19.73 13.76
N LEU A 174 23.36 19.88 13.20
CA LEU A 174 22.75 21.18 12.94
C LEU A 174 22.22 21.81 14.23
N SER A 175 21.75 21.02 15.19
CA SER A 175 21.36 21.50 16.52
C SER A 175 22.57 22.01 17.32
N HIS A 176 23.70 21.30 17.24
CA HIS A 176 24.98 21.70 17.83
C HIS A 176 25.48 23.01 17.22
N ASP A 177 25.57 23.09 15.88
CA ASP A 177 25.97 24.31 15.19
C ASP A 177 25.05 25.49 15.53
N PHE A 178 23.72 25.29 15.46
CA PHE A 178 22.72 26.30 15.82
C PHE A 178 22.93 26.84 17.24
N ASN A 179 23.20 25.95 18.20
CA ASN A 179 23.31 26.32 19.59
C ASN A 179 24.47 27.30 19.84
N GLY A 180 25.60 27.15 19.14
CA GLY A 180 26.77 28.02 19.26
C GLY A 180 26.73 29.32 18.43
N LEU A 181 25.70 29.57 17.62
CA LEU A 181 25.66 30.67 16.65
C LEU A 181 24.65 31.78 17.02
N ASN A 182 25.07 33.03 16.79
CA ASN A 182 24.20 34.20 16.86
C ASN A 182 23.60 34.50 15.47
N LEU A 183 22.40 33.97 15.23
CA LEU A 183 21.71 34.04 13.95
C LEU A 183 20.75 35.25 13.84
N SER A 184 20.71 36.16 14.82
CA SER A 184 19.78 37.31 14.85
C SER A 184 19.87 38.20 13.60
N LYS A 185 21.03 38.27 12.94
CA LYS A 185 21.25 39.05 11.71
C LYS A 185 21.06 38.25 10.41
N TYR A 186 20.67 36.97 10.50
CA TYR A 186 20.63 36.02 9.37
C TYR A 186 19.27 35.31 9.24
N ILE A 187 18.23 35.79 9.93
CA ILE A 187 16.91 35.15 10.00
C ILE A 187 16.26 35.05 8.61
N ALA A 188 16.38 36.09 7.78
CA ALA A 188 15.77 36.11 6.45
C ALA A 188 16.41 35.07 5.51
N GLU A 189 17.74 34.96 5.51
CA GLU A 189 18.47 34.01 4.65
C GLU A 189 18.35 32.58 5.17
N ALA A 190 18.28 32.38 6.49
CA ALA A 190 17.97 31.09 7.10
C ALA A 190 16.57 30.62 6.70
N VAL A 191 15.56 31.48 6.83
CA VAL A 191 14.18 31.21 6.40
C VAL A 191 14.10 30.89 4.89
N ALA A 192 14.71 31.72 4.04
CA ALA A 192 14.74 31.46 2.59
C ALA A 192 15.38 30.09 2.29
N SER A 193 16.48 29.76 2.98
CA SER A 193 17.16 28.47 2.83
C SER A 193 16.30 27.28 3.26
N ILE A 194 15.52 27.42 4.33
CA ILE A 194 14.57 26.39 4.81
C ILE A 194 13.40 26.20 3.82
N VAL A 195 12.84 27.29 3.28
CA VAL A 195 11.69 27.23 2.33
C VAL A 195 12.12 26.68 0.96
N GLU A 196 13.32 27.03 0.48
CA GLU A 196 13.88 26.47 -0.75
C GLU A 196 14.29 24.98 -0.62
N ALA A 197 14.59 24.49 0.59
CA ALA A 197 15.18 23.18 0.83
C ALA A 197 14.41 22.03 0.17
N LYS A 198 15.13 21.17 -0.58
CA LYS A 198 14.57 20.01 -1.28
C LYS A 198 14.47 18.78 -0.37
N LEU A 199 13.73 18.94 0.73
CA LEU A 199 13.49 17.90 1.74
C LEU A 199 12.84 16.64 1.14
N LYS A 200 13.25 15.45 1.60
CA LYS A 200 12.43 14.23 1.45
C LYS A 200 11.33 14.22 2.52
N ILE A 201 10.37 13.30 2.38
CA ILE A 201 9.31 13.11 3.39
C ILE A 201 9.90 12.70 4.76
N SER A 202 11.03 11.98 4.80
CA SER A 202 11.76 11.66 6.03
C SER A 202 12.28 12.91 6.76
N ASP A 203 12.83 13.86 6.00
CA ASP A 203 13.64 14.96 6.54
C ASP A 203 12.80 16.12 7.11
N VAL A 204 11.48 16.09 6.90
CA VAL A 204 10.54 17.11 7.41
C VAL A 204 10.60 17.21 8.93
N ASN A 205 10.78 16.09 9.66
CA ASN A 205 10.82 16.11 11.11
C ASN A 205 12.08 16.82 11.64
N CYS A 206 13.23 16.65 10.98
CA CYS A 206 14.45 17.43 11.28
C CYS A 206 14.28 18.91 10.93
N ALA A 207 13.63 19.24 9.80
CA ALA A 207 13.37 20.63 9.43
C ALA A 207 12.43 21.34 10.44
N VAL A 208 11.35 20.68 10.88
CA VAL A 208 10.44 21.19 11.92
C VAL A 208 11.12 21.35 13.28
N HIS A 209 12.03 20.44 13.64
CA HIS A 209 12.87 20.55 14.83
C HIS A 209 13.76 21.79 14.79
N LEU A 210 14.49 22.02 13.69
CA LEU A 210 15.30 23.22 13.51
C LEU A 210 14.44 24.50 13.54
N CYS A 211 13.28 24.51 12.87
CA CYS A 211 12.33 25.61 12.95
C CYS A 211 11.83 25.88 14.38
N SER A 212 11.68 24.84 15.21
CA SER A 212 11.31 24.98 16.62
C SER A 212 12.43 25.64 17.42
N LEU A 213 13.70 25.22 17.23
CA LEU A 213 14.86 25.86 17.85
C LEU A 213 14.99 27.34 17.45
N PHE A 214 14.78 27.66 16.16
CA PHE A 214 14.75 29.04 15.67
C PHE A 214 13.64 29.86 16.33
N HIS A 215 12.40 29.37 16.36
CA HIS A 215 11.24 30.03 16.95
C HIS A 215 11.37 30.27 18.47
N GLN A 216 11.96 29.31 19.18
CA GLN A 216 12.23 29.39 20.62
C GLN A 216 13.34 30.40 20.96
N ARG A 217 14.24 30.73 20.02
CA ARG A 217 15.35 31.68 20.24
C ARG A 217 15.11 33.07 19.65
N TYR A 218 14.44 33.19 18.50
CA TYR A 218 14.34 34.43 17.73
C TYR A 218 12.88 34.79 17.45
N ALA A 219 12.43 35.97 17.88
CA ALA A 219 11.05 36.42 17.71
C ALA A 219 10.65 36.61 16.23
N ASP A 220 11.56 37.15 15.41
CA ASP A 220 11.31 37.50 14.01
C ASP A 220 11.18 36.27 13.08
N PHE A 221 11.50 35.07 13.58
CA PHE A 221 11.56 33.87 12.77
C PHE A 221 10.19 33.45 12.22
N ALA A 222 9.17 33.31 13.06
CA ALA A 222 7.84 32.86 12.61
C ALA A 222 7.16 33.86 11.64
N PRO A 223 7.16 35.19 11.89
CA PRO A 223 6.69 36.18 10.93
C PRO A 223 7.44 36.12 9.59
N SER A 224 8.76 36.01 9.62
CA SER A 224 9.58 35.88 8.40
C SER A 224 9.25 34.60 7.63
N LEU A 225 9.16 33.46 8.33
CA LEU A 225 8.85 32.16 7.76
C LEU A 225 7.48 32.16 7.09
N LEU A 226 6.45 32.72 7.75
CA LEU A 226 5.11 32.85 7.18
C LEU A 226 5.09 33.76 5.94
N GLN A 227 5.83 34.89 5.96
CA GLN A 227 5.90 35.80 4.82
C GLN A 227 6.57 35.13 3.60
N VAL A 228 7.67 34.41 3.82
CA VAL A 228 8.40 33.73 2.73
C VAL A 228 7.62 32.54 2.17
N TRP A 229 6.92 31.76 3.01
CA TRP A 229 6.00 30.73 2.51
C TRP A 229 4.89 31.30 1.62
N LYS A 230 4.26 32.42 2.01
CA LYS A 230 3.26 33.10 1.18
C LYS A 230 3.83 33.53 -0.18
N LYS A 231 5.00 34.18 -0.20
CA LYS A 231 5.70 34.57 -1.44
C LYS A 231 6.05 33.36 -2.32
N HIS A 232 6.52 32.26 -1.71
CA HIS A 232 6.85 31.01 -2.40
C HIS A 232 5.63 30.36 -3.04
N PHE A 233 4.48 30.33 -2.36
CA PHE A 233 3.24 29.80 -2.95
C PHE A 233 2.61 30.73 -3.99
N GLU A 234 2.79 32.06 -3.90
CA GLU A 234 2.35 32.99 -4.94
C GLU A 234 3.17 32.79 -6.23
N ALA A 235 4.49 32.74 -6.13
CA ALA A 235 5.39 32.50 -7.27
C ALA A 235 5.13 31.16 -7.99
N ARG A 236 4.50 30.19 -7.31
CA ARG A 236 4.04 28.93 -7.93
C ARG A 236 2.80 29.06 -8.80
N LYS A 237 1.95 30.07 -8.58
CA LYS A 237 0.76 30.29 -9.42
C LYS A 237 1.15 30.71 -10.85
N GLU A 238 2.37 31.22 -11.02
CA GLU A 238 2.99 31.56 -12.30
C GLU A 238 3.87 30.41 -12.89
N GLU A 239 4.11 29.33 -12.13
CA GLU A 239 4.98 28.21 -12.53
C GLU A 239 4.28 27.31 -13.57
N LYS A 240 4.62 27.46 -14.86
CA LYS A 240 4.03 26.72 -16.00
C LYS A 240 4.02 25.18 -15.88
N THR A 241 4.85 24.61 -15.00
CA THR A 241 4.96 23.17 -14.77
C THR A 241 5.02 22.91 -13.27
N PRO A 242 3.92 22.53 -12.60
CA PRO A 242 3.86 22.47 -11.15
C PRO A 242 4.80 21.41 -10.58
N ASN A 243 5.68 21.81 -9.66
CA ASN A 243 6.58 20.86 -8.98
C ASN A 243 5.84 20.06 -7.89
N ILE A 244 5.02 19.08 -8.31
CA ILE A 244 4.19 18.24 -7.44
C ILE A 244 5.00 17.57 -6.32
N THR A 245 6.26 17.19 -6.59
CA THR A 245 7.12 16.55 -5.59
C THR A 245 7.55 17.50 -4.47
N LYS A 246 7.89 18.76 -4.76
CA LYS A 246 8.16 19.78 -3.75
C LYS A 246 6.87 20.25 -3.07
N LEU A 247 5.77 20.41 -3.81
CA LEU A 247 4.46 20.74 -3.22
C LEU A 247 3.98 19.68 -2.20
N ARG A 248 4.27 18.39 -2.44
CA ARG A 248 3.96 17.28 -1.54
C ARG A 248 4.68 17.39 -0.18
N THR A 249 5.93 17.86 -0.15
CA THR A 249 6.66 18.11 1.10
C THR A 249 6.36 19.48 1.69
N ASP A 250 6.21 20.52 0.87
CA ASP A 250 5.80 21.87 1.28
C ASP A 250 4.48 21.84 2.07
N LEU A 251 3.44 21.19 1.54
CA LEU A 251 2.11 21.12 2.19
C LEU A 251 2.16 20.34 3.51
N ARG A 252 2.97 19.28 3.61
CA ARG A 252 3.19 18.58 4.89
C ARG A 252 3.94 19.51 5.87
N PHE A 253 4.97 20.20 5.41
CA PHE A 253 5.83 21.01 6.27
C PHE A 253 5.04 22.17 6.90
N ILE A 254 4.25 22.94 6.13
CA ILE A 254 3.40 23.98 6.72
C ILE A 254 2.31 23.43 7.66
N ALA A 255 1.84 22.20 7.43
CA ALA A 255 0.92 21.52 8.34
C ALA A 255 1.60 21.18 9.67
N GLU A 256 2.79 20.55 9.67
CA GLU A 256 3.53 20.29 10.91
C GLU A 256 3.88 21.60 11.64
N LEU A 257 4.33 22.66 10.95
CA LEU A 257 4.61 23.99 11.53
C LEU A 257 3.40 24.61 12.25
N THR A 258 2.18 24.30 11.79
CA THR A 258 0.92 24.73 12.40
C THR A 258 0.54 23.86 13.60
N ILE A 259 0.69 22.54 13.47
CA ILE A 259 0.44 21.56 14.54
C ILE A 259 1.38 21.82 15.73
N VAL A 260 2.69 22.00 15.48
CA VAL A 260 3.68 22.31 16.53
C VAL A 260 3.68 23.78 16.97
N GLY A 261 2.70 24.59 16.57
CA GLY A 261 2.48 25.93 17.13
C GLY A 261 3.56 26.98 16.82
N ILE A 262 4.32 26.83 15.73
CA ILE A 262 5.22 27.89 15.23
C ILE A 262 4.40 28.95 14.47
N PHE A 263 3.40 28.51 13.69
CA PHE A 263 2.33 29.37 13.22
C PHE A 263 1.14 29.29 14.17
N THR A 264 0.41 30.39 14.34
CA THR A 264 -0.90 30.32 15.01
C THR A 264 -1.90 29.55 14.14
N ASP A 265 -2.91 28.94 14.77
CA ASP A 265 -4.00 28.26 14.08
C ASP A 265 -4.60 29.14 12.95
N LYS A 266 -4.77 30.45 13.19
CA LYS A 266 -5.35 31.39 12.21
C LYS A 266 -4.49 31.55 10.96
N GLU A 267 -3.18 31.60 11.13
CA GLU A 267 -2.23 31.80 10.02
C GLU A 267 -1.98 30.51 9.26
N GLY A 268 -1.66 29.45 10.00
CA GLY A 268 -1.29 28.15 9.46
C GLY A 268 -2.45 27.45 8.76
N LEU A 269 -3.62 27.37 9.41
CA LEU A 269 -4.81 26.74 8.81
C LEU A 269 -5.27 27.52 7.58
N SER A 270 -5.24 28.85 7.60
CA SER A 270 -5.58 29.68 6.42
C SER A 270 -4.67 29.36 5.23
N LEU A 271 -3.35 29.26 5.45
CA LEU A 271 -2.38 28.92 4.41
C LEU A 271 -2.57 27.50 3.85
N ILE A 272 -2.79 26.51 4.73
CA ILE A 272 -3.05 25.12 4.32
C ILE A 272 -4.36 25.01 3.53
N TYR A 273 -5.39 25.77 3.93
CA TYR A 273 -6.71 25.76 3.31
C TYR A 273 -6.68 26.37 1.90
N GLU A 274 -5.95 27.47 1.70
CA GLU A 274 -5.74 28.03 0.36
C GLU A 274 -5.10 26.99 -0.57
N GLN A 275 -4.04 26.32 -0.12
CA GLN A 275 -3.29 25.37 -0.95
C GLN A 275 -4.07 24.08 -1.26
N LEU A 276 -4.87 23.56 -0.32
CA LEU A 276 -5.80 22.46 -0.60
C LEU A 276 -6.93 22.87 -1.54
N LYS A 277 -7.49 24.07 -1.37
CA LYS A 277 -8.50 24.61 -2.29
C LYS A 277 -7.94 24.80 -3.70
N ASN A 278 -6.69 25.24 -3.84
CA ASN A 278 -6.01 25.36 -5.14
C ASN A 278 -5.83 23.98 -5.80
N ILE A 279 -5.41 22.96 -5.04
CA ILE A 279 -5.31 21.56 -5.51
C ILE A 279 -6.67 21.03 -6.01
N ILE A 280 -7.75 21.25 -5.27
CA ILE A 280 -9.11 20.78 -5.62
C ILE A 280 -9.67 21.46 -6.87
N ASN A 281 -9.29 22.72 -7.12
CA ASN A 281 -9.69 23.41 -8.34
C ASN A 281 -8.89 22.98 -9.58
N ALA A 282 -7.65 22.52 -9.41
CA ALA A 282 -6.84 21.96 -10.50
C ALA A 282 -7.25 20.52 -10.85
N ASP A 283 -7.33 19.63 -9.85
CA ASP A 283 -7.63 18.20 -10.01
C ASP A 283 -9.15 17.92 -10.14
N ARG A 284 -9.81 18.55 -11.12
CA ARG A 284 -11.21 18.25 -11.44
C ARG A 284 -11.36 17.09 -12.42
N GLU A 285 -10.54 17.08 -13.47
CA GLU A 285 -10.54 16.04 -14.50
C GLU A 285 -9.32 15.12 -14.36
N SER A 286 -8.11 15.68 -14.52
CA SER A 286 -6.84 14.97 -14.34
C SER A 286 -6.36 15.08 -12.89
N HIS A 287 -6.35 13.97 -12.15
CA HIS A 287 -6.07 13.94 -10.71
C HIS A 287 -4.57 13.84 -10.40
N THR A 288 -3.80 14.82 -10.86
CA THR A 288 -2.33 14.83 -10.83
C THR A 288 -1.73 15.01 -9.43
N HIS A 289 -2.42 15.73 -8.55
CA HIS A 289 -1.99 16.04 -7.18
C HIS A 289 -2.40 14.97 -6.16
N VAL A 290 -2.94 13.82 -6.58
CA VAL A 290 -3.39 12.75 -5.67
C VAL A 290 -2.28 12.29 -4.70
N SER A 291 -1.01 12.31 -5.12
CA SER A 291 0.13 12.01 -4.24
C SER A 291 0.38 13.07 -3.15
N VAL A 292 0.01 14.33 -3.40
CA VAL A 292 0.06 15.43 -2.43
C VAL A 292 -1.04 15.23 -1.38
N VAL A 293 -2.28 15.00 -1.83
CA VAL A 293 -3.44 14.81 -0.95
C VAL A 293 -3.26 13.58 -0.06
N ILE A 294 -2.85 12.43 -0.62
CA ILE A 294 -2.59 11.22 0.18
C ILE A 294 -1.46 11.44 1.19
N SER A 295 -0.40 12.17 0.85
CA SER A 295 0.70 12.50 1.77
C SER A 295 0.21 13.38 2.92
N PHE A 296 -0.55 14.44 2.62
CA PHE A 296 -1.15 15.31 3.63
C PHE A 296 -2.08 14.53 4.57
N CYS A 297 -3.02 13.75 4.02
CA CYS A 297 -3.96 12.94 4.80
C CYS A 297 -3.26 11.89 5.68
N ARG A 298 -2.19 11.24 5.18
CA ARG A 298 -1.43 10.24 5.93
C ARG A 298 -0.69 10.85 7.12
N HIS A 299 -0.04 12.00 6.92
CA HIS A 299 0.88 12.55 7.90
C HIS A 299 0.23 13.55 8.85
N CYS A 300 -0.68 14.41 8.38
CA CYS A 300 -1.22 15.55 9.14
C CYS A 300 -2.75 15.61 9.18
N GLY A 301 -3.45 14.69 8.51
CA GLY A 301 -4.91 14.67 8.44
C GLY A 301 -5.58 14.31 9.78
N ASP A 302 -4.85 13.64 10.67
CA ASP A 302 -5.26 13.33 12.04
C ASP A 302 -5.54 14.60 12.87
N ASP A 303 -4.60 15.55 12.87
CA ASP A 303 -4.74 16.82 13.60
C ASP A 303 -5.43 17.92 12.78
N ILE A 304 -5.15 18.08 11.47
CA ILE A 304 -5.69 19.20 10.68
C ILE A 304 -7.14 18.97 10.20
N ALA A 305 -7.56 17.71 10.00
CA ALA A 305 -8.83 17.38 9.36
C ALA A 305 -9.69 16.34 10.12
N GLY A 306 -9.30 15.99 11.35
CA GLY A 306 -10.02 15.03 12.20
C GLY A 306 -10.14 13.64 11.57
N LEU A 307 -9.17 13.23 10.76
CA LEU A 307 -9.23 11.95 10.06
C LEU A 307 -8.89 10.80 11.02
N VAL A 308 -9.83 9.87 11.18
CA VAL A 308 -9.60 8.55 11.81
C VAL A 308 -9.69 7.49 10.71
N PRO A 309 -8.56 7.05 10.10
CA PRO A 309 -8.56 6.13 8.96
C PRO A 309 -9.19 4.77 9.26
N ARG A 310 -9.72 4.08 8.24
CA ARG A 310 -10.33 2.75 8.41
C ARG A 310 -9.35 1.76 9.06
N LYS A 311 -8.06 1.73 8.66
CA LYS A 311 -7.03 0.88 9.30
C LYS A 311 -6.95 1.13 10.82
N VAL A 312 -6.98 2.39 11.27
CA VAL A 312 -6.95 2.75 12.70
C VAL A 312 -8.21 2.27 13.42
N LYS A 313 -9.40 2.49 12.85
CA LYS A 313 -10.66 2.00 13.45
C LYS A 313 -10.69 0.48 13.57
N SER A 314 -10.33 -0.22 12.51
CA SER A 314 -10.30 -1.69 12.49
C SER A 314 -9.24 -2.26 13.45
N ALA A 315 -8.06 -1.64 13.56
CA ALA A 315 -7.04 -2.04 14.52
C ALA A 315 -7.47 -1.81 15.98
N ALA A 316 -8.12 -0.67 16.26
CA ALA A 316 -8.66 -0.36 17.58
C ALA A 316 -9.72 -1.38 18.03
N GLU A 317 -10.66 -1.71 17.15
CA GLU A 317 -11.75 -2.65 17.41
C GLU A 317 -11.27 -4.11 17.47
N LYS A 318 -10.48 -4.56 16.49
CA LYS A 318 -10.03 -5.97 16.38
C LYS A 318 -8.99 -6.37 17.42
N PHE A 319 -8.13 -5.44 17.84
CA PHE A 319 -7.01 -5.71 18.75
C PHE A 319 -7.11 -4.96 20.09
N ASN A 320 -8.22 -4.28 20.37
CA ASN A 320 -8.47 -3.49 21.59
C ASN A 320 -7.42 -2.39 21.85
N LEU A 321 -6.93 -1.74 20.78
CA LEU A 321 -5.86 -0.74 20.83
C LEU A 321 -6.41 0.68 20.98
N SER A 322 -6.06 1.39 22.06
CA SER A 322 -6.45 2.79 22.27
C SER A 322 -5.48 3.74 21.56
N PHE A 323 -5.92 4.32 20.43
CA PHE A 323 -5.17 5.29 19.65
C PHE A 323 -5.24 6.72 20.23
N PRO A 324 -4.29 7.61 19.90
CA PRO A 324 -4.27 8.96 20.46
C PRO A 324 -5.53 9.80 20.13
N PRO A 325 -5.99 10.65 21.05
CA PRO A 325 -7.07 11.60 20.79
C PRO A 325 -6.62 12.78 19.91
N SER A 326 -7.57 13.40 19.23
CA SER A 326 -7.35 14.66 18.49
C SER A 326 -7.56 15.84 19.43
N GLU A 327 -6.48 16.45 19.89
CA GLU A 327 -6.48 17.50 20.93
C GLU A 327 -5.87 18.84 20.45
N ILE A 328 -5.21 18.86 19.29
CA ILE A 328 -4.36 19.98 18.87
C ILE A 328 -5.14 21.10 18.16
N ILE A 329 -6.09 20.72 17.29
CA ILE A 329 -6.97 21.61 16.54
C ILE A 329 -8.41 21.21 16.82
N SER A 330 -9.30 22.17 17.07
CA SER A 330 -10.70 21.88 17.44
C SER A 330 -11.55 21.40 16.24
N PRO A 331 -12.62 20.61 16.46
CA PRO A 331 -13.42 20.03 15.37
C PRO A 331 -13.98 21.06 14.38
N GLU A 332 -14.32 22.26 14.85
CA GLU A 332 -14.87 23.36 14.05
C GLU A 332 -13.82 23.89 13.05
N LYS A 333 -12.55 23.90 13.47
CA LYS A 333 -11.39 24.26 12.64
C LYS A 333 -11.01 23.12 11.68
N GLN A 334 -11.26 21.86 12.05
CA GLN A 334 -10.99 20.69 11.21
C GLN A 334 -12.03 20.49 10.10
N GLN A 335 -13.30 20.82 10.34
CA GLN A 335 -14.41 20.51 9.44
C GLN A 335 -14.26 21.08 8.00
N PRO A 336 -13.73 22.31 7.77
CA PRO A 336 -13.48 22.83 6.42
C PRO A 336 -12.51 21.96 5.62
N PHE A 337 -11.42 21.48 6.24
CA PHE A 337 -10.46 20.58 5.60
C PHE A 337 -11.09 19.23 5.29
N GLN A 338 -11.86 18.68 6.23
CA GLN A 338 -12.56 17.42 6.03
C GLN A 338 -13.58 17.50 4.87
N ASN A 339 -14.24 18.64 4.69
CA ASN A 339 -15.16 18.89 3.58
C ASN A 339 -14.41 18.95 2.24
N LEU A 340 -13.32 19.73 2.15
CA LEU A 340 -12.44 19.78 0.98
C LEU A 340 -11.92 18.38 0.57
N LEU A 341 -11.52 17.55 1.54
CA LEU A 341 -11.04 16.20 1.27
C LEU A 341 -12.16 15.24 0.79
N LYS A 342 -13.38 15.40 1.29
CA LYS A 342 -14.57 14.66 0.80
C LYS A 342 -14.95 15.07 -0.63
N GLU A 343 -14.82 16.35 -0.96
CA GLU A 343 -15.02 16.88 -2.32
C GLU A 343 -13.97 16.29 -3.29
N TYR A 344 -12.69 16.37 -2.93
CA TYR A 344 -11.59 15.76 -3.71
C TYR A 344 -11.80 14.26 -3.94
N PHE A 345 -12.14 13.51 -2.89
CA PHE A 345 -12.41 12.07 -3.00
C PHE A 345 -13.62 11.76 -3.89
N THR A 346 -14.64 12.63 -3.91
CA THR A 346 -15.79 12.52 -4.79
C THR A 346 -15.40 12.76 -6.25
N SER A 347 -14.54 13.75 -6.51
CA SER A 347 -13.95 14.00 -7.84
C SER A 347 -13.15 12.79 -8.33
N LEU A 348 -12.23 12.29 -7.50
CA LEU A 348 -11.38 11.14 -7.82
C LEU A 348 -12.19 9.86 -8.06
N THR A 349 -13.29 9.67 -7.33
CA THR A 349 -14.21 8.54 -7.52
C THR A 349 -15.02 8.65 -8.82
N LYS A 350 -15.31 9.86 -9.32
CA LYS A 350 -15.90 10.04 -10.67
C LYS A 350 -14.88 9.70 -11.75
N HIS A 351 -13.66 10.21 -11.63
CA HIS A 351 -12.55 9.93 -12.55
C HIS A 351 -12.30 8.42 -12.69
N LEU A 352 -12.08 7.71 -11.57
CA LEU A 352 -11.85 6.27 -11.56
C LEU A 352 -13.01 5.47 -12.22
N LYS A 353 -14.26 5.96 -12.12
CA LYS A 353 -15.44 5.33 -12.74
C LYS A 353 -15.58 5.62 -14.23
N ARG A 354 -15.02 6.72 -14.74
CA ARG A 354 -14.89 6.98 -16.19
C ARG A 354 -13.89 5.99 -16.77
N ASP A 355 -12.65 6.06 -16.30
CA ASP A 355 -11.51 5.34 -16.85
C ASP A 355 -11.72 3.81 -16.80
N HIS A 356 -12.35 3.30 -15.73
CA HIS A 356 -12.73 1.88 -15.63
C HIS A 356 -13.74 1.44 -16.70
N ARG A 357 -14.68 2.31 -17.10
CA ARG A 357 -15.64 2.02 -18.19
C ARG A 357 -14.96 2.10 -19.56
N GLU A 358 -14.11 3.09 -19.76
CA GLU A 358 -13.36 3.26 -21.01
C GLU A 358 -12.42 2.07 -21.24
N LEU A 359 -11.66 1.67 -20.22
CA LEU A 359 -10.82 0.47 -20.25
C LEU A 359 -11.64 -0.80 -20.56
N GLN A 360 -12.79 -1.01 -19.88
CA GLN A 360 -13.66 -2.15 -20.19
C GLN A 360 -14.26 -2.11 -21.60
N ASN A 361 -14.49 -0.93 -22.18
CA ASN A 361 -14.97 -0.82 -23.55
C ASN A 361 -13.86 -1.18 -24.54
N THR A 362 -12.63 -0.71 -24.34
CA THR A 362 -11.46 -1.10 -25.15
C THR A 362 -11.13 -2.60 -24.99
N GLU A 363 -11.21 -3.16 -23.78
CA GLU A 363 -11.08 -4.61 -23.54
C GLU A 363 -12.14 -5.45 -24.27
N ARG A 364 -13.32 -4.89 -24.58
CA ARG A 364 -14.38 -5.56 -25.36
C ARG A 364 -14.27 -5.34 -26.86
N GLN A 365 -13.63 -4.25 -27.30
CA GLN A 365 -13.32 -4.00 -28.71
C GLN A 365 -12.12 -4.84 -29.19
N ASN A 366 -11.26 -5.27 -28.27
CA ASN A 366 -10.08 -6.10 -28.53
C ASN A 366 -10.33 -7.61 -28.30
N ARG A 367 -11.59 -8.06 -28.34
CA ARG A 367 -12.03 -9.46 -28.12
C ARG A 367 -12.94 -9.92 -29.26
#